data_AF-A0A7W0Y521-F1
#
_entry.id   AF-A0A7W0Y521-F1
#
_cell.length_a   1.000
_cell.length_b   1.000
_cell.length_c   1.000
_cell.angle_alpha   90.00
_cell.angle_beta   90.00
_cell.angle_gamma   90.00
#
_symmetry.space_group_name_H-M   'P 1'
#
loop_
_entity.id
_entity.type
_entity.pdbx_description
1 polymer ?
#
loop_
_entity_poly.entity_id
_entity_poly.type
_entity_poly.pdbx_seq_one_letter_code
_entity_poly.pdbx_strand_id
1 'polypeptide(L)'
;MQKTSDIDAMTTLTVSRDGLTREELAHELQLLGKRWSVVSGELRLELLGTMAKTGMVAAFAGALAEEINHHPRILLEYAGLRLMVHTQDATTVTVMDLVYAARLEQWLRSNTWPEKR
;
A
#
# COMPACT_ATOMS: atom_id res chain seq x y z
N MET A 1 -22.36 0.41 9.19
CA MET A 1 -21.18 -0.17 9.87
C MET A 1 -20.87 -1.51 9.21
N GLN A 2 -20.04 -1.52 8.16
CA GLN A 2 -19.67 -2.75 7.42
C GLN A 2 -18.48 -2.44 6.50
N LYS A 3 -17.36 -1.96 7.06
CA LYS A 3 -16.13 -1.67 6.30
C LYS A 3 -14.86 -2.23 6.95
N THR A 4 -14.95 -2.66 8.20
CA THR A 4 -13.79 -3.14 8.97
C THR A 4 -13.47 -4.62 8.68
N SER A 5 -14.47 -5.43 8.30
CA SER A 5 -14.29 -6.89 8.09
C SER A 5 -13.44 -7.25 6.88
N ASP A 6 -13.45 -6.40 5.85
CA ASP A 6 -12.92 -6.80 4.54
C ASP A 6 -11.40 -6.55 4.45
N ILE A 7 -10.89 -5.55 5.17
CA ILE A 7 -9.44 -5.32 5.31
C ILE A 7 -8.81 -6.42 6.14
N ASP A 8 -9.48 -6.85 7.21
CA ASP A 8 -8.98 -7.93 8.06
C ASP A 8 -8.89 -9.25 7.28
N ALA A 9 -9.81 -9.50 6.34
CA ALA A 9 -9.77 -10.68 5.46
C ALA A 9 -8.52 -10.71 4.56
N MET A 10 -8.10 -9.56 4.00
CA MET A 10 -6.89 -9.47 3.18
C MET A 10 -5.61 -9.83 3.95
N THR A 11 -5.57 -9.57 5.26
CA THR A 11 -4.39 -9.89 6.10
C THR A 11 -4.21 -11.39 6.36
N THR A 12 -5.24 -12.20 6.07
CA THR A 12 -5.27 -13.65 6.34
C THR A 12 -4.98 -14.49 5.09
N LEU A 13 -4.85 -13.88 3.91
CA LEU A 13 -4.53 -14.61 2.68
C LEU A 13 -3.15 -15.26 2.77
N THR A 14 -3.07 -16.54 2.40
CA THR A 14 -1.78 -17.24 2.26
C THR A 14 -0.92 -16.46 1.27
N VAL A 15 0.25 -16.01 1.73
CA VAL A 15 1.20 -15.21 0.99
C VAL A 15 1.62 -15.95 -0.30
N SER A 16 1.01 -15.58 -1.43
CA SER A 16 1.46 -16.01 -2.76
C SER A 16 2.24 -14.89 -3.44
N ARG A 17 3.31 -15.27 -4.14
CA ARG A 17 4.05 -14.39 -5.05
C ARG A 17 3.49 -14.42 -6.47
N ASP A 18 2.44 -15.20 -6.70
CA ASP A 18 1.79 -15.26 -7.99
C ASP A 18 1.13 -13.90 -8.30
N GLY A 19 1.20 -13.53 -9.57
CA GLY A 19 0.54 -12.33 -10.07
C GLY A 19 -0.97 -12.46 -9.97
N LEU A 20 -1.63 -11.40 -9.55
CA LEU A 20 -3.09 -11.34 -9.52
C LEU A 20 -3.68 -11.23 -10.92
N THR A 21 -4.88 -11.78 -11.09
CA THR A 21 -5.69 -11.50 -12.28
C THR A 21 -6.11 -10.03 -12.30
N ARG A 22 -6.54 -9.55 -13.47
CA ARG A 22 -6.98 -8.16 -13.63
C ARG A 22 -8.20 -7.85 -12.77
N GLU A 23 -9.12 -8.80 -12.65
CA GLU A 23 -10.38 -8.68 -11.92
C GLU A 23 -10.12 -8.64 -10.41
N GLU A 24 -9.26 -9.52 -9.89
CA GLU A 24 -8.83 -9.50 -8.47
C GLU A 24 -8.14 -8.18 -8.14
N LEU A 25 -7.15 -7.77 -8.95
CA LEU A 25 -6.44 -6.52 -8.73
C LEU A 25 -7.38 -5.30 -8.75
N ALA A 26 -8.36 -5.28 -9.65
CA ALA A 26 -9.33 -4.20 -9.71
C ALA A 26 -10.23 -4.13 -8.46
N HIS A 27 -10.66 -5.28 -7.95
CA HIS A 27 -11.43 -5.36 -6.70
C HIS A 27 -10.62 -4.82 -5.51
N GLU A 28 -9.40 -5.32 -5.34
CA GLU A 28 -8.55 -4.96 -4.20
C GLU A 28 -8.13 -3.48 -4.23
N LEU A 29 -7.85 -2.93 -5.42
CA LEU A 29 -7.59 -1.49 -5.58
C LEU A 29 -8.78 -0.61 -5.15
N GLN A 30 -10.01 -1.06 -5.39
CA GLN A 30 -11.19 -0.31 -4.94
C GLN A 30 -11.27 -0.25 -3.41
N LEU A 31 -10.87 -1.32 -2.71
CA LEU A 31 -10.84 -1.39 -1.26
C LEU A 31 -9.72 -0.52 -0.64
N LEU A 32 -8.54 -0.51 -1.26
CA LEU A 32 -7.41 0.34 -0.90
C LEU A 32 -7.76 1.84 -1.03
N GLY A 33 -8.57 2.19 -2.02
CA GLY A 33 -9.08 3.54 -2.23
C GLY A 33 -8.21 4.40 -3.16
N LYS A 34 -8.68 5.62 -3.44
CA LYS A 34 -8.21 6.47 -4.55
C LYS A 34 -6.74 6.94 -4.49
N ARG A 35 -6.05 6.70 -3.37
CA ARG A 35 -4.65 7.11 -3.16
C ARG A 35 -3.67 6.14 -3.82
N TRP A 36 -4.13 4.93 -4.06
CA TRP A 36 -3.39 3.85 -4.68
C TRP A 36 -3.69 3.77 -6.17
N SER A 37 -2.68 3.47 -6.96
CA SER A 37 -2.80 3.21 -8.39
C SER A 37 -1.82 2.11 -8.81
N VAL A 38 -2.05 1.53 -9.99
CA VAL A 38 -1.09 0.62 -10.62
C VAL A 38 -0.40 1.35 -11.76
N VAL A 39 0.93 1.38 -11.74
CA VAL A 39 1.75 1.99 -12.77
C VAL A 39 2.83 0.98 -13.15
N SER A 40 2.86 0.55 -14.42
CA SER A 40 3.87 -0.38 -14.94
C SER A 40 4.02 -1.67 -14.13
N GLY A 41 2.92 -2.22 -13.58
CA GLY A 41 2.93 -3.44 -12.79
C GLY A 41 3.27 -3.26 -11.30
N GLU A 42 3.42 -2.02 -10.83
CA GLU A 42 3.72 -1.69 -9.44
C GLU A 42 2.55 -0.98 -8.77
N LEU A 43 2.33 -1.22 -7.47
CA LEU A 43 1.42 -0.39 -6.68
C LEU A 43 2.11 0.90 -6.29
N ARG A 44 1.47 2.03 -6.60
CA ARG A 44 1.97 3.36 -6.27
C ARG A 44 1.03 4.06 -5.30
N LEU A 45 1.64 4.67 -4.28
CA LEU A 45 0.98 5.59 -3.37
C LEU A 45 1.68 6.95 -3.45
N GLU A 46 0.90 8.03 -3.59
CA GLU A 46 1.39 9.40 -3.58
C GLU A 46 0.65 10.24 -2.54
N LEU A 47 1.40 10.75 -1.57
CA LEU A 47 0.91 11.61 -0.49
C LEU A 47 1.57 12.99 -0.55
N LEU A 48 0.78 14.01 -0.20
CA LEU A 48 1.24 15.38 0.01
C LEU A 48 0.80 15.83 1.40
N GLY A 49 1.71 16.47 2.15
CA GLY A 49 1.47 16.92 3.52
C GLY A 49 2.51 17.90 4.01
N THR A 50 2.91 17.80 5.28
CA THR A 50 4.09 18.48 5.81
C THR A 50 5.24 17.48 5.91
N MET A 51 6.49 17.94 5.90
CA MET A 51 7.68 17.07 6.04
C MET A 51 7.58 16.17 7.28
N ALA A 52 7.10 16.70 8.41
CA ALA A 52 6.91 15.91 9.62
C ALA A 52 5.87 14.79 9.41
N LYS A 53 4.74 15.09 8.76
CA LYS A 53 3.69 14.12 8.48
C LYS A 53 4.16 13.05 7.49
N THR A 54 4.75 13.44 6.37
CA THR A 54 5.26 12.47 5.37
C THR A 54 6.43 11.65 5.91
N GLY A 55 7.29 12.24 6.75
CA GLY A 55 8.34 11.53 7.47
C GLY A 55 7.80 10.43 8.40
N MET A 56 6.70 10.69 9.13
CA MET A 56 6.04 9.66 9.94
C MET A 56 5.53 8.48 9.10
N VAL A 57 4.93 8.77 7.93
CA VAL A 57 4.48 7.70 7.02
C VAL A 57 5.67 6.91 6.49
N ALA A 58 6.76 7.57 6.09
CA ALA A 58 7.97 6.91 5.60
C ALA A 58 8.60 6.00 6.68
N ALA A 59 8.63 6.45 7.95
CA ALA A 59 9.12 5.66 9.06
C ALA A 59 8.26 4.41 9.31
N PHE A 60 6.93 4.56 9.31
CA PHE A 60 6.03 3.41 9.45
C PHE A 60 6.15 2.44 8.28
N ALA A 61 6.23 2.95 7.04
CA ALA A 61 6.46 2.14 5.85
C ALA A 61 7.76 1.32 5.95
N GLY A 62 8.85 1.93 6.40
CA GLY A 62 10.12 1.22 6.63
C GLY A 62 9.99 0.10 7.68
N ALA A 63 9.33 0.38 8.81
CA ALA A 63 9.10 -0.64 9.84
C ALA A 63 8.22 -1.80 9.33
N LEU A 64 7.17 -1.49 8.57
CA LEU A 64 6.29 -2.49 7.95
C LEU A 64 7.05 -3.37 6.95
N ALA A 65 7.94 -2.77 6.15
CA ALA A 65 8.74 -3.50 5.17
C ALA A 65 9.62 -4.57 5.82
N GLU A 66 10.26 -4.23 6.95
CA GLU A 66 11.05 -5.19 7.74
C GLU A 66 10.17 -6.27 8.36
N GLU A 67 8.99 -5.91 8.88
CA GLU A 67 8.09 -6.86 9.53
C GLU A 67 7.62 -7.98 8.58
N ILE A 68 7.30 -7.62 7.33
CA ILE A 68 6.77 -8.58 6.35
C ILE A 68 7.82 -9.05 5.33
N ASN A 69 9.07 -8.63 5.49
CA ASN A 69 10.18 -8.89 4.56
C ASN A 69 9.82 -8.57 3.09
N HIS A 70 9.26 -7.37 2.87
CA HIS A 70 8.83 -6.90 1.55
C HIS A 70 9.06 -5.40 1.42
N HIS A 71 10.08 -5.04 0.62
CA HIS A 71 10.64 -3.69 0.65
C HIS A 71 10.18 -2.83 -0.53
N PRO A 72 9.43 -1.74 -0.30
CA PRO A 72 9.09 -0.80 -1.34
C PRO A 72 10.26 0.16 -1.63
N ARG A 73 10.17 0.86 -2.77
CA ARG A 73 10.95 2.07 -3.00
C ARG A 73 10.25 3.26 -2.36
N ILE A 74 10.97 3.99 -1.50
CA ILE A 74 10.47 5.17 -0.79
C ILE A 74 11.18 6.42 -1.30
N LEU A 75 10.42 7.38 -1.81
CA LEU A 75 10.92 8.71 -2.19
C LEU A 75 10.22 9.76 -1.32
N LEU A 76 10.99 10.43 -0.46
CA LEU A 76 10.53 11.51 0.41
C LEU A 76 11.21 12.81 -0.02
N GLU A 77 10.42 13.76 -0.52
CA GLU A 77 10.89 15.05 -1.02
C GLU A 77 10.06 16.17 -0.38
N TYR A 78 10.61 16.81 0.66
CA TYR A 78 9.92 17.86 1.43
C TYR A 78 8.53 17.38 1.91
N ALA A 79 7.47 18.00 1.40
CA ALA A 79 6.08 17.70 1.72
C ALA A 79 5.50 16.47 0.98
N GLY A 80 6.25 15.91 0.02
CA GLY A 80 5.80 14.81 -0.84
C GLY A 80 6.37 13.46 -0.43
N LEU A 81 5.54 12.43 -0.45
CA LEU A 81 5.95 11.03 -0.32
C LEU A 81 5.41 10.24 -1.50
N ARG A 82 6.29 9.49 -2.15
CA ARG A 82 5.94 8.48 -3.16
C ARG A 82 6.46 7.12 -2.72
N LEU A 83 5.57 6.15 -2.71
CA LEU A 83 5.87 4.75 -2.45
C LEU A 83 5.59 3.93 -3.70
N MET A 84 6.50 3.04 -4.07
CA MET A 84 6.33 2.06 -5.14
C MET A 84 6.57 0.67 -4.55
N VAL A 85 5.52 -0.14 -4.49
CA VAL A 85 5.52 -1.49 -3.92
C VAL A 85 5.49 -2.49 -5.07
N HIS A 86 6.44 -3.43 -5.03
CA HIS A 86 6.62 -4.42 -6.08
C HIS A 86 7.34 -5.64 -5.54
N THR A 87 6.89 -6.83 -5.95
CA THR A 87 7.56 -8.09 -5.65
C THR A 87 8.71 -8.31 -6.61
N GLN A 88 9.91 -8.44 -6.04
CA GLN A 88 11.11 -8.75 -6.81
C GLN A 88 10.88 -10.00 -7.68
N ASP A 89 11.25 -9.89 -8.96
CA ASP A 89 11.11 -10.91 -10.00
C ASP A 89 9.68 -11.17 -10.52
N ALA A 90 8.67 -10.40 -10.07
CA ALA A 90 7.34 -10.39 -10.67
C ALA A 90 7.25 -9.34 -11.79
N THR A 91 6.32 -9.53 -12.73
CA THR A 91 5.98 -8.51 -13.76
C THR A 91 4.63 -7.84 -13.47
N THR A 92 3.94 -8.31 -12.44
CA THR A 92 2.60 -7.87 -12.04
C THR A 92 2.51 -7.71 -10.53
N VAL A 93 1.47 -7.02 -10.08
CA VAL A 93 1.15 -6.88 -8.65
C VAL A 93 0.81 -8.25 -8.08
N THR A 94 1.44 -8.60 -6.97
CA THR A 94 1.19 -9.85 -6.24
C THR A 94 0.33 -9.60 -5.00
N VAL A 95 -0.05 -10.70 -4.33
CA VAL A 95 -0.72 -10.62 -3.02
C VAL A 95 0.16 -9.91 -1.98
N MET A 96 1.49 -10.09 -2.03
CA MET A 96 2.40 -9.41 -1.08
C MET A 96 2.38 -7.90 -1.23
N ASP A 97 2.31 -7.41 -2.47
CA ASP A 97 2.19 -5.98 -2.74
C ASP A 97 0.90 -5.41 -2.14
N LEU A 98 -0.21 -6.15 -2.30
CA LEU A 98 -1.51 -5.76 -1.72
C LEU A 98 -1.53 -5.82 -0.20
N VAL A 99 -0.96 -6.86 0.42
CA VAL A 99 -0.89 -6.99 1.89
C VAL A 99 -0.11 -5.81 2.48
N TYR A 100 1.03 -5.46 1.86
CA TYR A 100 1.77 -4.26 2.25
C TYR A 100 0.91 -3.00 2.13
N ALA A 101 0.26 -2.80 0.98
CA ALA A 101 -0.57 -1.63 0.72
C ALA A 101 -1.76 -1.53 1.70
N ALA A 102 -2.43 -2.65 1.99
CA ALA A 102 -3.58 -2.71 2.87
C ALA A 102 -3.21 -2.35 4.32
N ARG A 103 -2.11 -2.89 4.83
CA ARG A 103 -1.61 -2.59 6.18
C ARG A 103 -1.18 -1.12 6.30
N LEU A 104 -0.53 -0.58 5.28
CA LEU A 104 -0.18 0.84 5.25
C LEU A 104 -1.44 1.73 5.20
N GLU A 105 -2.41 1.39 4.35
CA GLU A 105 -3.66 2.13 4.23
C GLU A 105 -4.47 2.12 5.53
N GLN A 106 -4.54 0.97 6.22
CA GLN A 106 -5.17 0.86 7.54
C GLN A 106 -4.52 1.81 8.56
N TRP A 107 -3.19 1.86 8.58
CA TRP A 107 -2.46 2.78 9.45
C TRP A 107 -2.71 4.25 9.07
N LEU A 108 -2.72 4.59 7.79
CA LEU A 108 -2.99 5.95 7.30
C LEU A 108 -4.38 6.44 7.72
N ARG A 109 -5.40 5.58 7.59
CA ARG A 109 -6.79 5.87 8.00
C ARG A 109 -6.87 6.11 9.52
N SER A 110 -6.16 5.30 10.30
CA SER A 110 -6.10 5.41 11.77
C SER A 110 -5.36 6.67 12.24
N ASN A 111 -4.40 7.16 11.45
CA ASN A 111 -3.59 8.34 11.76
C ASN A 111 -4.08 9.62 11.06
N THR A 112 -5.37 9.69 10.73
CA THR A 112 -6.05 10.87 10.18
C THR A 112 -5.46 11.43 8.88
N TRP A 113 -4.90 10.57 8.02
CA TRP A 113 -4.59 10.99 6.65
C TRP A 113 -5.89 11.02 5.84
N PRO A 114 -6.37 12.18 5.38
CA PRO A 114 -7.62 12.24 4.61
C PRO A 114 -7.43 11.53 3.26
N GLU A 115 -8.43 10.75 2.84
CA GLU A 115 -8.48 10.26 1.47
C GLU A 115 -8.43 11.44 0.49
N LYS A 116 -7.79 11.25 -0.68
CA LYS A 116 -7.92 12.21 -1.78
C LYS A 116 -9.41 12.28 -2.13
N ARG A 117 -10.03 13.46 -1.99
CA ARG A 117 -11.42 13.70 -2.41
C ARG A 117 -11.54 13.50 -3.92
#